data_AF-A0A7S2LQC4-F1
#
_entry.id   AF-A0A7S2LQC4-F1
#
_cell.length_a   1.000
_cell.length_b   1.000
_cell.length_c   1.000
_cell.angle_alpha   90.00
_cell.angle_beta   90.00
_cell.angle_gamma   90.00
#
_symmetry.space_group_name_H-M   'P 1'
#
loop_
_entity.id
_entity.type
_entity.pdbx_description
1 polymer ?
#
loop_
_entity_poly.entity_id
_entity_poly.type
_entity_poly.pdbx_seq_one_letter_code
_entity_poly.pdbx_strand_id
1 'polypeptide(L)'
;MTVEGRPRSTSFSSTPTFSSDLAKLKSSLPQSPSPSSSPCTVSSYKEAIAIASTFDVLGNNSTLTPKLKLTSEDDWIDFFQKSGAVDTTSSGVNVNMEKFLRYCFDMAYKMPPSPSNRVLREHVRGASGTVPSLSI
;
A
#
# COMPACT_ATOMS: atom_id res chain seq x y z
N MET A 1 45.89 18.57 10.51
CA MET A 1 45.22 17.30 10.84
C MET A 1 43.89 17.28 10.10
N THR A 2 43.88 16.69 8.92
CA THR A 2 42.69 16.54 8.05
C THR A 2 41.96 15.27 8.47
N VAL A 3 40.75 15.42 9.02
CA VAL A 3 39.88 14.28 9.36
C VAL A 3 39.22 13.83 8.06
N GLU A 4 39.79 12.81 7.42
CA GLU A 4 39.17 12.15 6.27
C GLU A 4 37.85 11.51 6.72
N GLY A 5 36.75 12.14 6.32
CA GLY A 5 35.41 11.58 6.47
C GLY A 5 35.33 10.29 5.66
N ARG A 6 35.30 9.15 6.36
CA ARG A 6 34.99 7.83 5.79
C ARG A 6 33.77 7.96 4.88
N PRO A 7 33.82 7.54 3.60
CA PRO A 7 32.62 7.43 2.79
C PRO A 7 31.65 6.50 3.51
N ARG A 8 30.53 7.06 3.97
CA ARG A 8 29.45 6.31 4.61
C ARG A 8 28.85 5.45 3.51
N SER A 9 28.96 4.12 3.62
CA SER A 9 28.36 3.18 2.68
C SER A 9 26.94 3.61 2.33
N THR A 10 26.71 3.95 1.07
CA THR A 10 25.39 4.33 0.52
C THR A 10 24.55 3.12 0.14
N SER A 11 24.83 1.95 0.71
CA SER A 11 24.03 0.74 0.55
C SER A 11 22.84 0.77 1.51
N PHE A 12 21.96 1.77 1.37
CA PHE A 12 20.61 1.67 1.86
C PHE A 12 19.77 1.13 0.71
N SER A 13 19.38 -0.14 0.77
CA SER A 13 18.16 -0.55 0.09
C SER A 13 17.02 0.20 0.78
N SER A 14 16.73 1.41 0.31
CA SER A 14 15.71 2.27 0.89
C SER A 14 14.38 1.53 0.77
N THR A 15 13.82 1.13 1.90
CA THR A 15 12.47 0.60 1.95
C THR A 15 11.54 1.61 1.25
N PRO A 16 10.73 1.19 0.28
CA PRO A 16 9.79 2.10 -0.38
C PRO A 16 8.93 2.79 0.68
N THR A 17 8.82 4.12 0.62
CA THR A 17 7.98 4.89 1.54
C THR A 17 6.89 5.63 0.78
N PHE A 18 5.72 5.77 1.40
CA PHE A 18 4.61 6.48 0.77
C PHE A 18 4.98 7.92 0.41
N SER A 19 5.75 8.60 1.27
CA SER A 19 6.19 9.98 1.04
C SER A 19 7.18 10.11 -0.12
N SER A 20 8.10 9.16 -0.30
CA SER A 20 9.05 9.20 -1.41
C SER A 20 8.34 9.00 -2.76
N ASP A 21 7.44 8.03 -2.86
CA ASP A 21 6.67 7.81 -4.10
C ASP A 21 5.63 8.92 -4.34
N LEU A 22 5.08 9.52 -3.29
CA LEU A 22 4.20 10.69 -3.43
C LEU A 22 4.95 11.92 -3.96
N ALA A 23 6.21 12.12 -3.54
CA ALA A 23 7.04 13.19 -4.06
C ALA A 23 7.35 12.99 -5.56
N LYS A 24 7.64 11.74 -5.98
CA LYS A 24 7.79 11.39 -7.39
C LYS A 24 6.52 11.66 -8.19
N LEU A 25 5.37 11.23 -7.67
CA LEU A 25 4.07 11.49 -8.30
C LEU A 25 3.86 13.00 -8.53
N LYS A 26 4.07 13.81 -7.49
CA LYS A 26 3.93 15.27 -7.57
C LYS A 26 4.95 15.93 -8.50
N SER A 27 6.11 15.33 -8.70
CA SER A 27 7.11 15.82 -9.66
C SER A 27 6.80 15.43 -11.11
N SER A 28 6.11 14.30 -11.32
CA SER A 28 5.76 13.80 -12.65
C SER A 28 4.51 14.46 -13.22
N LEU A 29 3.60 14.95 -12.36
CA LEU A 29 2.46 15.73 -12.80
C LEU A 29 2.81 17.23 -12.85
N PRO A 30 2.41 17.95 -13.90
CA PRO A 30 2.48 19.40 -13.87
C PRO A 30 1.63 19.92 -12.71
N GLN A 31 2.17 20.84 -11.91
CA GLN A 31 1.37 21.57 -10.92
C GLN A 31 0.28 22.32 -11.69
N SER A 32 -0.93 21.75 -11.74
CA SER A 32 -2.05 22.42 -12.37
C SER A 32 -2.32 23.70 -11.57
N PRO A 33 -2.28 24.89 -12.21
CA PRO A 33 -2.58 26.14 -11.52
C PRO A 33 -4.07 26.28 -11.16
N SER A 34 -4.89 25.28 -11.50
CA SER A 34 -6.34 25.32 -11.28
C SER A 34 -6.73 24.64 -9.96
N PRO A 35 -7.42 25.33 -9.03
CA PRO A 35 -7.88 24.77 -7.75
C PRO A 35 -9.00 23.72 -7.88
N SER A 36 -9.49 23.44 -9.09
CA SER A 36 -10.61 22.53 -9.35
C SER A 36 -10.23 21.15 -9.88
N SER A 37 -8.97 20.93 -10.27
CA SER A 37 -8.48 19.61 -10.68
C SER A 37 -7.82 18.93 -9.49
N SER A 38 -8.31 17.75 -9.10
CA SER A 38 -7.66 16.91 -8.09
C SER A 38 -6.16 16.78 -8.41
N PRO A 39 -5.24 17.12 -7.50
CA PRO A 39 -3.83 17.43 -7.81
C PRO A 39 -2.98 16.24 -8.30
N CYS A 40 -3.58 15.08 -8.55
CA CYS A 40 -2.90 13.82 -8.84
C CYS A 40 -3.65 12.94 -9.86
N THR A 41 -4.50 13.55 -10.72
CA THR A 41 -5.31 12.80 -11.69
C THR A 41 -4.71 12.86 -13.09
N VAL A 42 -4.68 11.72 -13.78
CA VAL A 42 -4.30 11.60 -15.20
C VAL A 42 -5.47 11.11 -16.05
N SER A 43 -5.50 11.50 -17.33
CA SER A 43 -6.64 11.23 -18.23
C SER A 43 -6.41 10.04 -19.18
N SER A 44 -5.32 9.30 -18.99
CA SER A 44 -4.99 8.13 -19.82
C SER A 44 -4.34 7.02 -18.99
N TYR A 45 -4.70 5.77 -19.30
CA TYR A 45 -4.03 4.60 -18.73
C TYR A 45 -2.54 4.57 -19.06
N LYS A 46 -2.15 5.00 -20.26
CA LYS A 46 -0.74 5.00 -20.68
C LYS A 46 0.12 5.93 -19.82
N GLU A 47 -0.40 7.11 -19.48
CA GLU A 47 0.25 8.03 -18.54
C GLU A 47 0.26 7.46 -17.12
N ALA A 48 -0.86 6.87 -16.69
CA ALA A 48 -0.95 6.24 -15.37
C ALA A 48 0.10 5.13 -15.20
N ILE A 49 0.26 4.27 -16.21
CA ILE A 49 1.26 3.19 -16.22
C ILE A 49 2.68 3.77 -16.18
N ALA A 50 2.96 4.79 -17.00
CA ALA A 50 4.27 5.41 -17.06
C ALA A 50 4.68 6.00 -15.69
N ILE A 51 3.76 6.68 -15.01
CA ILE A 51 4.00 7.22 -13.66
C ILE A 51 4.10 6.10 -12.64
N ALA A 52 3.17 5.14 -12.63
CA ALA A 52 3.15 4.03 -11.69
C ALA A 52 4.43 3.18 -11.75
N SER A 53 5.00 3.02 -12.95
CA SER A 53 6.25 2.29 -13.16
C SER A 53 7.47 2.93 -12.48
N THR A 54 7.36 4.20 -12.05
CA THR A 54 8.43 4.90 -11.31
C THR A 54 8.36 4.70 -9.79
N PHE A 55 7.28 4.10 -9.29
CA PHE A 55 7.09 3.90 -7.85
C PHE A 55 7.95 2.76 -7.33
N ASP A 56 8.69 3.02 -6.25
CA ASP A 56 9.54 2.01 -5.62
C ASP A 56 8.69 0.88 -5.02
N VAL A 57 7.45 1.19 -4.58
CA VAL A 57 6.52 0.17 -4.08
C VAL A 57 6.05 -0.81 -5.15
N LEU A 58 6.23 -0.52 -6.44
CA LEU A 58 5.95 -1.44 -7.54
C LEU A 58 7.25 -1.95 -8.21
N GLY A 59 8.41 -1.44 -7.81
CA GLY A 59 9.71 -1.83 -8.36
C GLY A 59 10.11 -3.26 -7.99
N ASN A 60 11.13 -3.79 -8.66
CA ASN A 60 11.57 -5.19 -8.58
C ASN A 60 11.92 -5.70 -7.17
N ASN A 61 12.23 -4.78 -6.25
CA ASN A 61 12.59 -5.11 -4.86
C ASN A 61 11.41 -4.97 -3.89
N SER A 62 10.20 -4.73 -4.39
CA SER A 62 9.01 -4.55 -3.57
C SER A 62 8.43 -5.88 -3.08
N THR A 63 7.77 -5.83 -1.92
CA THR A 63 6.97 -6.94 -1.39
C THR A 63 5.75 -7.26 -2.27
N LEU A 64 5.39 -6.38 -3.22
CA LEU A 64 4.30 -6.59 -4.17
C LEU A 64 4.70 -7.39 -5.41
N THR A 65 5.94 -7.30 -5.86
CA THR A 65 6.42 -7.97 -7.08
C THR A 65 6.12 -9.48 -7.12
N PRO A 66 6.31 -10.27 -6.05
CA PRO A 66 5.94 -11.69 -6.07
C PRO A 66 4.42 -11.93 -6.04
N LYS A 67 3.61 -10.95 -5.62
CA LYS A 67 2.15 -11.06 -5.49
C LYS A 67 1.40 -10.56 -6.72
N LEU A 68 2.04 -9.71 -7.52
CA LEU A 68 1.40 -8.95 -8.60
C LEU A 68 2.19 -9.12 -9.90
N LYS A 69 1.59 -9.76 -10.89
CA LYS A 69 2.17 -9.91 -12.23
C LYS A 69 1.52 -8.90 -13.17
N LEU A 70 2.20 -7.79 -13.41
CA LEU A 70 1.75 -6.75 -14.33
C LEU A 70 2.54 -6.86 -15.64
N THR A 71 2.22 -7.86 -16.45
CA THR A 71 2.98 -8.20 -17.67
C THR A 71 2.43 -7.54 -18.93
N SER A 72 1.13 -7.25 -18.94
CA SER A 72 0.41 -6.67 -20.06
C SER A 72 -0.29 -5.38 -19.64
N GLU A 73 -0.64 -4.55 -20.63
CA GLU A 73 -1.42 -3.33 -20.39
C GLU A 73 -2.79 -3.65 -19.76
N ASP A 74 -3.41 -4.76 -20.15
CA ASP A 74 -4.67 -5.22 -19.57
C ASP A 74 -4.55 -5.53 -18.07
N ASP A 75 -3.43 -6.14 -17.63
CA ASP A 75 -3.16 -6.39 -16.21
C ASP A 75 -3.09 -5.07 -15.42
N TRP A 76 -2.48 -4.05 -16.01
CA TRP A 76 -2.41 -2.71 -15.41
C TRP A 76 -3.79 -2.06 -15.33
N ILE A 77 -4.59 -2.15 -16.38
CA ILE A 77 -5.95 -1.58 -16.42
C ILE A 77 -6.82 -2.23 -15.33
N ASP A 78 -6.82 -3.56 -15.25
CA ASP A 78 -7.55 -4.30 -14.20
C ASP A 78 -7.04 -3.91 -12.79
N PHE A 79 -5.74 -3.72 -12.63
CA PHE A 79 -5.16 -3.30 -11.36
C PHE A 79 -5.59 -1.88 -10.96
N PHE A 80 -5.60 -0.93 -11.90
CA PHE A 80 -6.13 0.41 -11.66
C PHE A 80 -7.62 0.37 -11.29
N GLN A 81 -8.42 -0.44 -11.99
CA GLN A 81 -9.85 -0.58 -11.69
C GLN A 81 -10.08 -1.19 -10.30
N LYS A 82 -9.35 -2.25 -9.94
CA LYS A 82 -9.41 -2.91 -8.61
C LYS A 82 -9.05 -1.98 -7.46
N SER A 83 -8.13 -1.04 -7.68
CA SER A 83 -7.78 -0.03 -6.67
C SER A 83 -8.91 0.97 -6.39
N GLY A 84 -9.92 1.03 -7.26
CA GLY A 84 -10.97 2.04 -7.23
C GLY A 84 -10.47 3.46 -7.53
N ALA A 85 -9.27 3.59 -8.12
CA ALA A 85 -8.69 4.87 -8.51
C ALA A 85 -9.21 5.38 -9.86
N VAL A 86 -9.94 4.55 -10.60
CA VAL A 86 -10.47 4.87 -11.93
C VAL A 86 -11.87 5.43 -11.81
N ASP A 87 -12.06 6.65 -12.29
CA ASP A 87 -13.36 7.27 -12.51
C ASP A 87 -13.62 7.31 -14.02
N THR A 88 -14.51 6.45 -14.50
CA THR A 88 -14.96 6.46 -15.90
C THR A 88 -16.12 7.44 -16.03
N THR A 89 -15.88 8.55 -16.71
CA THR A 89 -16.91 9.56 -17.00
C THR A 89 -17.29 9.52 -18.47
N SER A 90 -18.40 10.17 -18.85
CA SER A 90 -18.77 10.35 -20.26
C SER A 90 -17.70 11.09 -21.08
N SER A 91 -16.79 11.82 -20.43
CA SER A 91 -15.69 12.56 -21.07
C SER A 91 -14.41 11.75 -21.23
N GLY A 92 -14.35 10.52 -20.70
CA GLY A 92 -13.16 9.67 -20.73
C GLY A 92 -12.81 9.08 -19.37
N VAL A 93 -11.62 8.47 -19.32
CA VAL A 93 -11.08 7.85 -18.11
C VAL A 93 -10.27 8.86 -17.31
N ASN A 94 -10.49 8.92 -16.01
CA ASN A 94 -9.65 9.67 -15.07
C ASN A 94 -9.09 8.72 -14.02
N VAL A 95 -7.79 8.72 -13.82
CA VAL A 95 -7.11 7.86 -12.84
C VAL A 95 -6.51 8.72 -11.74
N ASN A 96 -7.00 8.57 -10.51
CA ASN A 96 -6.45 9.21 -9.33
C ASN A 96 -5.22 8.45 -8.84
N MET A 97 -4.04 8.93 -9.24
CA MET A 97 -2.77 8.26 -8.96
C MET A 97 -2.41 8.23 -7.47
N GLU A 98 -2.90 9.19 -6.68
CA GLU A 98 -2.66 9.20 -5.24
C GLU A 98 -3.47 8.11 -4.53
N LYS A 99 -4.74 7.91 -4.92
CA LYS A 99 -5.57 6.81 -4.41
C LYS A 99 -4.97 5.46 -4.80
N PHE A 100 -4.50 5.34 -6.04
CA PHE A 100 -3.79 4.15 -6.51
C PHE A 100 -2.50 3.88 -5.70
N LEU A 101 -1.70 4.92 -5.44
CA LEU A 101 -0.48 4.80 -4.64
C LEU A 101 -0.79 4.31 -3.21
N ARG A 102 -1.82 4.85 -2.57
CA ARG A 102 -2.26 4.38 -1.24
C ARG A 102 -2.63 2.90 -1.28
N TYR A 103 -3.39 2.49 -2.29
CA TYR A 103 -3.79 1.09 -2.48
C TYR A 103 -2.58 0.16 -2.62
N CYS A 104 -1.54 0.58 -3.35
CA CYS A 104 -0.30 -0.19 -3.48
C CYS A 104 0.37 -0.37 -2.11
N PHE A 105 0.51 0.70 -1.32
CA PHE A 105 1.10 0.61 0.02
C PHE A 105 0.25 -0.23 0.98
N ASP A 106 -1.08 -0.12 0.91
CA ASP A 106 -1.98 -0.97 1.68
C ASP A 106 -1.81 -2.44 1.32
N MET A 107 -1.64 -2.80 0.05
CA MET A 107 -1.37 -4.20 -0.33
C MET A 107 0.04 -4.67 0.05
N ALA A 108 1.03 -3.79 -0.06
CA ALA A 108 2.43 -4.10 0.19
C ALA A 108 2.71 -4.33 1.68
N TYR A 109 2.03 -3.55 2.53
CA TYR A 109 2.31 -3.44 3.95
C TYR A 109 1.09 -3.64 4.85
N LYS A 110 -0.08 -4.07 4.33
CA LYS A 110 -1.14 -4.62 5.19
C LYS A 110 -0.55 -5.78 5.97
N MET A 111 -0.39 -5.54 7.26
CA MET A 111 -0.27 -6.62 8.23
C MET A 111 -1.53 -7.50 8.08
N PRO A 112 -1.40 -8.84 8.04
CA PRO A 112 -2.57 -9.69 8.16
C PRO A 112 -3.33 -9.26 9.42
N PRO A 113 -4.68 -9.30 9.43
CA PRO A 113 -5.42 -9.05 10.65
C PRO A 113 -4.83 -9.97 11.72
N SER A 114 -4.36 -9.38 12.82
CA SER A 114 -3.79 -10.15 13.93
C SER A 114 -4.73 -11.32 14.23
N PRO A 115 -4.24 -12.56 14.39
CA PRO A 115 -5.10 -13.67 14.75
C PRO A 115 -5.87 -13.24 15.99
N SER A 116 -7.19 -13.02 15.83
CA SER A 116 -8.05 -12.69 16.95
C SER A 116 -7.89 -13.83 17.92
N ASN A 117 -7.30 -13.53 19.08
CA ASN A 117 -7.02 -14.49 20.13
C ASN A 117 -8.37 -14.94 20.74
N ARG A 118 -9.12 -15.76 20.00
CA ARG A 118 -10.38 -16.38 20.40
C ARG A 118 -10.15 -17.68 21.18
N VAL A 119 -8.95 -17.89 21.72
CA VAL A 119 -8.59 -19.07 22.51
C VAL A 119 -8.04 -18.64 23.87
N LEU A 120 -8.87 -17.98 24.70
CA LEU A 120 -8.52 -17.77 26.12
C LEU A 120 -9.72 -17.41 27.02
N ARG A 121 -10.93 -17.89 26.69
CA ARG A 121 -12.10 -17.74 27.56
C ARG A 121 -12.92 -19.02 27.80
N GLU A 122 -12.40 -20.19 27.45
CA GLU A 122 -13.08 -21.47 27.78
C GLU A 122 -12.56 -22.16 29.06
N HIS A 123 -11.49 -21.66 29.71
CA HIS A 123 -10.91 -22.33 30.88
C HIS A 123 -11.06 -21.55 32.20
N VAL A 124 -12.18 -20.88 32.44
CA VAL A 124 -12.54 -20.38 33.79
C VAL A 124 -14.00 -20.71 34.11
N ARG A 125 -14.38 -21.99 34.09
CA ARG A 125 -15.60 -22.46 34.77
C ARG A 125 -15.48 -23.93 35.16
N GLY A 126 -14.62 -24.21 36.13
CA GLY A 126 -14.39 -25.55 36.66
C GLY A 126 -13.98 -25.53 38.13
N ALA A 127 -14.63 -24.70 38.94
CA ALA A 127 -14.52 -24.77 40.41
C ALA A 127 -15.90 -24.52 41.01
N SER A 128 -16.77 -25.52 40.95
CA SER A 128 -17.95 -25.62 41.80
C SER A 128 -17.70 -26.79 42.74
N GLY A 129 -17.13 -26.50 43.90
CA GLY A 129 -16.95 -27.47 44.98
C GLY A 129 -18.32 -27.86 45.54
N THR A 130 -18.74 -29.09 45.25
CA THR A 130 -19.88 -29.74 45.89
C THR A 130 -19.42 -30.26 47.25
N VAL A 131 -19.92 -29.67 48.32
CA VAL A 131 -19.83 -30.22 49.68
C VAL A 131 -20.79 -31.41 49.83
N PRO A 132 -20.36 -32.60 50.28
CA PRO A 132 -21.29 -33.64 50.68
C PRO A 132 -21.82 -33.36 52.09
N SER A 133 -23.15 -33.35 52.21
CA SER A 133 -23.89 -33.32 53.47
C SER A 133 -23.64 -34.62 54.24
N LEU A 134 -23.17 -34.51 55.48
CA LEU A 134 -23.02 -35.63 56.40
C LEU A 134 -24.35 -35.83 57.16
N SER A 135 -24.88 -37.05 57.09
CA SER A 135 -26.04 -37.51 57.85
C SER A 135 -25.66 -37.82 59.30
N ILE A 136 -26.48 -37.38 60.26
CA ILE A 136 -26.68 -38.02 61.57
C ILE A 136 -28.18 -38.03 61.83
#